data_AF-A0A3L8RS19-F1
#
_entry.id   AF-A0A3L8RS19-F1
#
_cell.length_a   1.000
_cell.length_b   1.000
_cell.length_c   1.000
_cell.angle_alpha   90.00
_cell.angle_beta   90.00
_cell.angle_gamma   90.00
#
_symmetry.space_group_name_H-M   'P 1'
#
loop_
_entity.id
_entity.type
_entity.pdbx_description
1 polymer ?
#
loop_
_entity_poly.entity_id
_entity_poly.type
_entity_poly.pdbx_seq_one_letter_code
_entity_poly.pdbx_strand_id
1 'polypeptide(L)' 'MYSKIDVNGDDAHPLWKWMKEQPKGRGTLGNAIKWNFTKFLINREGQVVKRYSPMEDPYVIEKDLPAYL' A
#
# COMPACT_ATOMS: atom_id res chain seq x y z
N MET A 1 -1.40 18.16 -13.51
CA MET A 1 -2.02 17.21 -14.46
C MET A 1 -1.75 15.82 -13.91
N TYR A 2 -2.74 14.91 -13.92
CA TYR A 2 -2.59 13.54 -13.45
C TYR A 2 -2.35 12.60 -14.64
N SER A 3 -1.46 11.63 -14.51
CA SER A 3 -1.19 10.60 -15.52
C SER A 3 -1.25 9.21 -14.91
N LYS A 4 -1.48 8.21 -15.76
CA LYS A 4 -1.30 6.81 -15.37
C LYS A 4 0.20 6.58 -15.07
N ILE A 5 0.46 5.87 -13.99
CA ILE A 5 1.82 5.51 -13.53
C ILE A 5 1.94 4.00 -13.38
N ASP A 6 3.16 3.51 -13.45
CA ASP A 6 3.47 2.12 -13.13
C ASP A 6 3.70 1.93 -11.63
N VAL A 7 3.21 0.80 -11.11
CA VAL A 7 3.29 0.44 -9.68
C VAL A 7 4.26 -0.71 -9.42
N ASN A 8 4.72 -1.37 -10.49
CA ASN A 8 5.66 -2.49 -10.49
C ASN A 8 6.73 -2.28 -11.57
N GLY A 9 7.81 -3.07 -11.50
CA GLY A 9 8.94 -2.96 -12.43
C GLY A 9 9.92 -1.85 -12.07
N ASP A 10 10.93 -1.70 -12.92
CA ASP A 10 12.04 -0.77 -12.71
C ASP A 10 11.59 0.69 -12.88
N ASP A 11 10.57 0.95 -13.69
CA ASP A 11 9.99 2.28 -13.91
C ASP A 11 8.85 2.61 -12.94
N ALA A 12 8.61 1.76 -11.93
CA ALA A 12 7.58 2.02 -10.93
C ALA A 12 7.79 3.38 -10.26
N HIS A 13 6.69 4.13 -10.12
CA HIS A 13 6.72 5.45 -9.51
C HIS A 13 7.37 5.41 -8.11
N PRO A 14 8.21 6.38 -7.74
CA PRO A 14 9.00 6.34 -6.49
C PRO A 14 8.16 6.09 -5.23
N LEU A 15 6.97 6.70 -5.13
CA LEU A 15 6.04 6.47 -4.02
C LEU A 15 5.65 4.99 -3.89
N TRP A 16 5.40 4.28 -4.99
CA TRP A 16 5.04 2.87 -4.97
C TRP A 16 6.22 1.97 -4.62
N LYS A 17 7.43 2.31 -5.05
CA LYS A 17 8.66 1.62 -4.59
C LYS A 17 8.83 1.78 -3.09
N TRP A 18 8.78 3.01 -2.60
CA TRP A 18 8.90 3.33 -1.18
C TRP A 18 7.86 2.60 -0.33
N MET A 19 6.58 2.62 -0.72
CA MET A 19 5.51 1.92 0.01
C MET A 19 5.76 0.41 0.11
N LYS A 20 6.21 -0.24 -0.97
CA LYS A 20 6.50 -1.70 -0.99
C LYS A 20 7.72 -2.08 -0.16
N GLU A 21 8.66 -1.16 0.04
CA GLU A 21 9.90 -1.40 0.79
C GLU A 21 9.70 -1.26 2.31
N GLN A 22 8.70 -0.48 2.74
CA GLN A 22 8.39 -0.26 4.15
C GLN A 22 8.11 -1.58 4.89
N PRO A 23 8.55 -1.74 6.15
CA PRO A 23 8.39 -3.00 6.89
C PRO A 23 6.97 -3.57 6.88
N LYS A 24 5.94 -2.73 7.09
CA LYS A 24 4.52 -3.12 7.06
C LYS A 24 3.85 -2.98 5.68
N GLY A 25 4.61 -2.57 4.66
CA GLY A 25 4.18 -2.48 3.27
C GLY A 25 4.65 -3.65 2.39
N ARG A 26 5.49 -4.53 2.94
CA ARG A 26 5.99 -5.72 2.23
C ARG A 26 4.88 -6.73 1.97
N GLY A 27 4.98 -7.41 0.83
CA GLY A 27 4.11 -8.53 0.50
C GLY A 27 4.61 -9.82 1.15
N THR A 28 3.71 -10.77 1.39
CA THR A 28 4.06 -12.08 2.00
C THR A 28 4.77 -13.03 1.04
N LEU A 29 4.54 -12.88 -0.27
CA LEU A 29 5.13 -13.69 -1.34
C LEU A 29 5.61 -12.73 -2.44
N GLY A 30 6.81 -12.18 -2.22
CA GLY A 30 7.37 -11.10 -3.04
C GLY A 30 6.69 -9.75 -2.77
N ASN A 31 7.39 -8.67 -3.12
CA ASN A 31 6.92 -7.31 -2.81
C ASN A 31 6.02 -6.69 -3.87
N ALA A 32 5.88 -7.29 -5.06
CA ALA A 32 5.08 -6.75 -6.16
C ALA A 32 3.60 -6.54 -5.77
N ILE A 33 2.96 -5.52 -6.38
CA ILE A 33 1.51 -5.33 -6.31
C ILE A 33 0.85 -6.41 -7.16
N LYS A 34 0.12 -7.33 -6.54
CA LYS A 34 -0.39 -8.54 -7.21
C LYS A 34 -1.55 -8.26 -8.15
N TRP A 35 -2.41 -7.31 -7.79
CA TRP A 35 -3.60 -6.97 -8.57
C TRP A 35 -4.09 -5.56 -8.26
N ASN A 36 -5.02 -5.09 -9.09
CA ASN A 36 -5.78 -3.86 -8.87
C ASN A 36 -6.43 -3.88 -7.48
N PHE A 37 -6.55 -2.71 -6.87
CA PHE A 37 -7.12 -2.51 -5.52
C PHE A 37 -6.28 -3.05 -4.34
N THR A 38 -4.95 -3.22 -4.49
CA THR A 38 -4.08 -3.32 -3.29
C THR A 38 -4.08 -1.97 -2.57
N LYS A 39 -4.28 -1.96 -1.24
CA LYS A 39 -4.36 -0.71 -0.45
C LYS A 39 -3.21 -0.62 0.56
N PHE A 40 -2.82 0.60 0.91
CA PHE A 40 -1.86 0.88 1.98
C PHE A 40 -2.48 1.88 2.94
N LEU A 41 -2.30 1.66 4.25
CA LEU A 41 -2.64 2.64 5.28
C LEU A 41 -1.35 3.31 5.75
N ILE A 42 -1.37 4.64 5.75
CA ILE A 42 -0.26 5.50 6.16
C ILE A 42 -0.77 6.38 7.31
N ASN A 43 -0.04 6.42 8.44
CA ASN A 43 -0.42 7.23 9.60
C ASN A 43 0.00 8.71 9.43
N ARG A 44 -0.32 9.54 10.42
CA ARG A 44 -0.04 11.00 10.39
C ARG A 44 1.44 11.34 10.41
N GLU A 45 2.27 10.43 10.89
CA GLU A 45 3.72 10.53 10.91
C GLU A 45 4.36 10.11 9.56
N GLY A 46 3.54 9.75 8.57
CA GLY A 46 4.01 9.36 7.23
C GLY A 46 4.55 7.93 7.15
N GLN A 47 4.22 7.06 8.10
CA GLN A 47 4.68 5.67 8.15
C GLN A 47 3.63 4.74 7.54
N VAL A 48 4.05 3.81 6.69
CA VAL A 48 3.18 2.71 6.25
C VAL A 48 2.93 1.79 7.44
N VAL A 49 1.67 1.72 7.87
CA VAL A 49 1.26 0.92 9.03
C VAL A 49 0.60 -0.40 8.67
N LYS A 50 0.07 -0.54 7.44
CA LYS A 50 -0.52 -1.78 6.95
C LYS A 50 -0.62 -1.80 5.42
N ARG A 51 -0.54 -2.99 4.83
CA ARG A 51 -0.87 -3.28 3.43
C ARG A 51 -2.00 -4.28 3.37
N TYR A 52 -2.99 -4.01 2.52
CA TYR A 52 -4.18 -4.82 2.35
C TYR A 52 -4.22 -5.51 0.99
N SER A 53 -4.73 -6.74 0.98
CA SER A 53 -4.96 -7.52 -0.22
C SER A 53 -6.02 -6.85 -1.11
N PRO A 54 -5.92 -7.02 -2.46
CA PRO A 54 -6.98 -6.68 -3.39
C PRO A 54 -8.39 -7.09 -2.95
N MET A 55 -8.51 -8.29 -2.37
CA MET A 55 -9.79 -8.89 -1.99
C MET A 55 -10.26 -8.51 -0.58
N GLU A 56 -9.45 -7.79 0.21
CA GLU A 56 -9.90 -7.34 1.53
C GLU A 56 -10.94 -6.23 1.39
N ASP A 57 -12.04 -6.42 2.12
CA ASP A 57 -13.17 -5.51 2.18
C ASP A 57 -12.77 -4.18 2.87
N PRO A 58 -13.11 -3.02 2.29
CA PRO A 58 -12.87 -1.72 2.92
C PRO A 58 -13.38 -1.58 4.36
N TYR A 59 -14.46 -2.27 4.76
CA TYR A 59 -14.96 -2.24 6.14
C TYR A 59 -13.96 -2.81 7.16
N VAL A 60 -13.04 -3.68 6.71
CA VAL A 60 -11.95 -4.16 7.58
C VAL A 60 -10.94 -3.05 7.84
N ILE A 61 -10.70 -2.17 6.86
CA ILE A 61 -9.77 -1.04 6.99
C ILE A 61 -10.29 -0.04 8.02
N GLU A 62 -11.60 0.24 8.01
CA GLU A 62 -12.24 1.16 8.96
C GLU A 62 -11.96 0.78 10.42
N LYS A 63 -11.97 -0.53 10.73
CA LYS A 63 -11.67 -1.05 12.06
C LYS A 63 -10.23 -0.81 12.51
N ASP A 64 -9.29 -0.67 11.57
CA ASP A 64 -7.89 -0.38 11.88
C ASP A 64 -7.64 1.12 12.10
N LEU A 65 -8.47 2.01 11.55
CA LEU A 65 -8.24 3.46 11.60
C LEU A 65 -8.10 4.03 13.02
N PRO A 66 -8.92 3.66 14.03
CA PRO A 66 -8.82 4.22 15.38
C PRO A 66 -7.47 4.03 16.06
N ALA A 67 -6.67 3.03 15.64
CA ALA A 67 -5.32 2.82 16.18
C ALA A 67 -4.29 3.88 15.69
N TYR A 68 -4.66 4.72 14.71
CA TYR A 68 -3.76 5.63 14.01
C TYR A 68 -4.32 7.06 13.83
N LEU A 69 -5.41 7.40 14.54
CA LEU A 69 -6.03 8.74 14.57
C LEU A 69 -5.59 9.54 15.79
#